data_AF-A0A7J8EK44-F1
#
_entry.id   AF-A0A7J8EK44-F1
#
_cell.length_a   1.000
_cell.length_b   1.000
_cell.length_c   1.000
_cell.angle_alpha   90.00
_cell.angle_beta   90.00
_cell.angle_gamma   90.00
#
_symmetry.space_group_name_H-M   'P 1'
#
loop_
_entity.id
_entity.type
_entity.pdbx_description
1 polymer ?
#
loop_
_entity_poly.entity_id
_entity_poly.type
_entity_poly.pdbx_seq_one_letter_code
_entity_poly.pdbx_strand_id
1 'polypeptide(L)'
;MEEKISDIEDRNLEINQKKEERNLRMKNNEREIQEVADTIRREQTRIMGIIKGEEKEHGLESIFRQIVDKNFQNLRNELELGIQEVNRTPNYLNPKKPSAKHIVLKLSKMNYKARILRAARKKNNGDL
;
A
#
# COMPACT_ATOMS: atom_id res chain seq x y z
N MET A 1 -5.09 -55.11 -20.63
CA MET A 1 -4.15 -53.98 -20.83
C MET A 1 -4.95 -52.69 -20.99
N GLU A 2 -6.02 -52.72 -21.78
CA GLU A 2 -6.98 -51.63 -21.97
C GLU A 2 -7.71 -51.20 -20.67
N GLU A 3 -8.19 -52.15 -19.86
CA GLU A 3 -8.88 -51.85 -18.59
C GLU A 3 -8.02 -51.03 -17.62
N LYS A 4 -6.73 -51.38 -17.49
CA LYS A 4 -5.77 -50.63 -16.67
C LYS A 4 -5.46 -49.23 -17.21
N ILE A 5 -5.60 -49.03 -18.53
CA ILE A 5 -5.41 -47.72 -19.17
C ILE A 5 -6.63 -46.84 -18.89
N SER A 6 -7.84 -47.39 -19.00
CA SER A 6 -9.10 -46.69 -18.66
C SER A 6 -9.10 -46.19 -17.21
N ASP A 7 -8.72 -47.04 -16.24
CA ASP A 7 -8.67 -46.66 -14.82
C ASP A 7 -7.69 -45.50 -14.55
N ILE A 8 -6.58 -45.45 -15.30
CA ILE A 8 -5.57 -44.39 -15.18
C ILE A 8 -6.09 -43.09 -15.80
N GLU A 9 -6.79 -43.17 -16.94
CA GLU A 9 -7.40 -42.01 -17.61
C GLU A 9 -8.48 -41.37 -16.75
N ASP A 10 -9.36 -42.16 -16.14
CA ASP A 10 -10.39 -41.68 -15.23
C ASP A 10 -9.79 -41.00 -14.00
N ARG A 11 -8.74 -41.59 -13.42
CA ARG A 11 -8.01 -41.00 -12.29
C ARG A 11 -7.33 -39.69 -12.66
N ASN A 12 -6.76 -39.59 -13.87
CA ASN A 12 -6.14 -38.36 -14.36
C ASN A 12 -7.19 -37.26 -14.60
N LEU A 13 -8.39 -37.61 -15.09
CA LEU A 13 -9.49 -36.68 -15.24
C LEU A 13 -9.90 -36.11 -13.87
N GLU A 14 -10.04 -36.96 -12.86
CA GLU A 14 -10.40 -36.54 -11.49
C GLU A 14 -9.32 -35.63 -10.87
N ILE A 15 -8.03 -35.93 -11.09
CA ILE A 15 -6.91 -35.09 -10.64
C ILE A 15 -6.95 -33.72 -11.32
N ASN A 16 -7.22 -33.68 -12.63
CA ASN A 16 -7.29 -32.44 -13.38
C ASN A 16 -8.47 -31.57 -12.92
N GLN A 17 -9.65 -32.16 -12.70
CA GLN A 17 -10.81 -31.46 -12.14
C GLN A 17 -10.50 -30.85 -10.77
N LYS A 18 -9.93 -31.64 -9.84
CA LYS A 18 -9.51 -31.15 -8.51
C LYS A 18 -8.46 -30.03 -8.61
N LYS A 19 -7.57 -30.09 -9.60
CA LYS A 19 -6.56 -29.05 -9.85
C LYS A 19 -7.21 -27.76 -10.36
N GLU A 20 -8.18 -27.86 -11.26
CA GLU A 20 -8.94 -26.72 -11.76
C GLU A 20 -9.74 -26.04 -10.65
N GLU A 21 -10.46 -26.81 -9.83
CA GLU A 21 -11.18 -26.31 -8.65
C GLU A 21 -10.24 -25.60 -7.67
N ARG A 22 -9.07 -26.19 -7.39
CA ARG A 22 -8.05 -25.58 -6.53
C ARG A 22 -7.54 -24.27 -7.13
N ASN A 23 -7.30 -24.23 -8.44
CA ASN A 23 -6.86 -23.01 -9.12
C ASN A 23 -7.91 -21.91 -9.07
N LEU A 24 -9.18 -22.26 -9.27
CA LEU A 24 -10.29 -21.32 -9.15
C LEU A 24 -10.39 -20.75 -7.73
N ARG A 25 -10.27 -21.61 -6.73
CA ARG A 25 -10.23 -21.20 -5.32
C ARG A 25 -9.05 -20.27 -5.01
N MET A 26 -7.85 -20.59 -5.52
CA MET A 26 -6.67 -19.71 -5.33
C MET A 26 -6.88 -18.34 -5.97
N LYS A 27 -7.44 -18.28 -7.19
CA LYS A 27 -7.75 -17.02 -7.87
C LYS A 27 -8.78 -16.19 -7.08
N ASN A 28 -9.80 -16.83 -6.50
CA ASN A 28 -10.78 -16.13 -5.67
C ASN A 28 -10.14 -15.60 -4.39
N ASN A 29 -9.36 -16.42 -3.69
CA ASN A 29 -8.62 -16.01 -2.51
C ASN A 29 -7.67 -14.82 -2.79
N GLU A 30 -6.99 -14.83 -3.94
CA GLU A 30 -6.09 -13.73 -4.33
C GLU A 30 -6.85 -12.40 -4.47
N ARG A 31 -8.03 -12.43 -5.11
CA ARG A 31 -8.90 -11.26 -5.23
C ARG A 31 -9.39 -10.78 -3.87
N GLU A 32 -9.85 -11.68 -3.01
CA GLU A 32 -10.30 -11.34 -1.66
C GLU A 32 -9.17 -10.69 -0.83
N ILE A 33 -7.97 -11.25 -0.89
CA ILE A 33 -6.78 -10.67 -0.24
C ILE A 33 -6.51 -9.27 -0.79
N GLN A 34 -6.63 -9.06 -2.10
CA GLN A 34 -6.42 -7.76 -2.71
C GLN A 34 -7.45 -6.74 -2.22
N GLU A 35 -8.74 -7.10 -2.20
CA GLU A 35 -9.83 -6.22 -1.72
C GLU A 35 -9.66 -5.84 -0.25
N VAL A 36 -9.32 -6.81 0.61
CA VAL A 36 -9.03 -6.54 2.03
C VAL A 36 -7.81 -5.63 2.16
N ALA A 37 -6.74 -5.90 1.41
CA ALA A 37 -5.52 -5.11 1.48
C ALA A 37 -5.74 -3.67 0.98
N ASP A 38 -6.55 -3.47 -0.06
CA ASP A 38 -6.92 -2.15 -0.57
C ASP A 38 -7.81 -1.40 0.42
N THR A 39 -8.71 -2.10 1.11
CA THR A 39 -9.52 -1.55 2.20
C THR A 39 -8.67 -1.06 3.35
N ILE A 40 -7.70 -1.87 3.81
CA ILE A 40 -6.76 -1.49 4.89
C ILE A 40 -5.89 -0.28 4.48
N ARG A 41 -5.42 -0.25 3.23
CA ARG A 41 -4.58 0.83 2.71
C ARG A 41 -5.37 2.05 2.27
N ARG A 42 -6.71 2.02 2.36
CA ARG A 42 -7.58 3.09 1.85
C ARG A 42 -7.28 4.43 2.50
N GLU A 43 -6.92 4.44 3.79
CA GLU A 43 -6.55 5.64 4.56
C GLU A 43 -5.04 5.92 4.55
N GLN A 44 -4.25 5.03 3.97
CA GLN A 44 -2.80 5.13 3.97
C GLN A 44 -2.27 5.91 2.76
N THR A 45 -1.32 6.82 3.00
CA THR A 45 -0.57 7.57 1.98
C THR A 45 0.91 7.26 2.10
N ARG A 46 1.62 7.19 0.97
CA ARG A 46 3.06 6.91 0.94
C ARG A 46 3.84 8.14 0.51
N ILE A 47 4.82 8.52 1.32
CA ILE A 47 5.75 9.63 1.03
C ILE A 47 7.10 9.02 0.68
N MET A 48 7.68 9.46 -0.43
CA MET A 48 8.95 8.96 -0.98
C MET A 48 9.99 10.08 -1.01
N GLY A 49 11.27 9.72 -1.09
CA GLY A 49 12.37 10.69 -1.23
C GLY A 49 12.83 11.36 0.07
N ILE A 50 12.20 11.08 1.22
CA ILE A 50 12.60 11.65 2.51
C ILE A 50 13.89 10.98 3.01
N ILE A 51 14.96 11.75 3.14
CA ILE A 51 16.29 11.28 3.54
C ILE A 51 16.20 10.65 4.93
N LYS A 52 17.03 9.62 5.17
CA LYS A 52 17.09 8.93 6.46
C LYS A 52 17.74 9.84 7.50
N GLY A 53 17.10 10.01 8.66
CA GLY A 53 17.66 10.74 9.78
C GLY A 53 17.01 12.10 10.07
N GLU A 54 16.30 12.69 9.10
CA GLU A 54 15.48 13.89 9.34
C GLU A 54 14.46 13.66 10.47
N GLU A 55 13.99 12.43 10.63
CA GLU A 55 13.03 12.09 11.68
C GLU A 55 13.61 12.12 13.10
N LYS A 56 14.94 12.09 13.27
CA LYS A 56 15.57 12.06 14.61
C LYS A 56 15.44 13.40 15.33
N GLU A 57 15.37 14.50 14.59
CA GLU A 57 15.36 15.84 15.16
C GLU A 57 13.95 16.29 15.53
N HIS A 58 12.96 15.99 14.67
CA HIS A 58 11.61 16.53 14.82
C HIS A 58 10.49 15.48 14.77
N GLY A 59 10.83 14.20 14.58
CA GLY A 59 9.86 13.13 14.38
C GLY A 59 9.25 13.10 12.98
N LEU A 60 8.65 11.97 12.61
CA LEU A 60 8.03 11.76 11.30
C LEU A 60 6.78 12.63 11.08
N GLU A 61 6.05 12.94 12.14
CA GLU A 61 4.86 13.81 12.06
C GLU A 61 5.21 15.24 11.67
N SER A 62 6.31 15.77 12.24
CA SER A 62 6.80 17.10 11.90
C SER A 62 7.21 17.19 10.43
N ILE A 63 7.88 16.17 9.90
CA ILE A 63 8.24 16.13 8.47
C ILE A 63 6.99 16.22 7.60
N PHE A 64 5.92 15.47 7.95
CA PHE A 64 4.67 15.56 7.20
C PHE A 64 4.05 16.97 7.28
N ARG A 65 4.00 17.58 8.47
CA ARG A 65 3.51 18.96 8.63
C ARG A 65 4.32 19.95 7.81
N GLN A 66 5.65 19.83 7.78
CA GLN A 66 6.52 20.66 6.95
C GLN A 66 6.25 20.47 5.46
N ILE A 67 5.97 19.24 5.00
CA ILE A 67 5.60 18.96 3.61
C ILE A 67 4.27 19.65 3.29
N VAL A 68 3.27 19.55 4.17
CA VAL A 68 1.97 20.22 3.98
C VAL A 68 2.16 21.73 3.95
N ASP A 69 2.92 22.32 4.88
CA ASP A 69 3.14 23.76 4.95
C ASP A 69 3.87 24.30 3.70
N LYS A 70 4.84 23.54 3.17
CA LYS A 70 5.60 23.93 1.98
C LYS A 70 4.84 23.72 0.66
N ASN A 71 3.92 22.76 0.60
CA ASN A 71 3.30 22.34 -0.66
C ASN A 71 1.79 22.59 -0.76
N PHE A 72 1.09 22.59 0.36
CA PHE A 72 -0.36 22.52 0.45
C PHE A 72 -0.89 23.44 1.58
N GLN A 73 -0.51 24.72 1.56
CA GLN A 73 -0.89 25.70 2.60
C GLN A 73 -2.41 25.76 2.83
N ASN A 74 -3.19 25.58 1.76
CA ASN A 74 -4.66 25.52 1.80
C ASN A 74 -5.23 24.31 2.57
N LEU A 75 -4.42 23.28 2.83
CA LEU A 75 -4.80 22.08 3.58
C LEU A 75 -4.21 22.04 5.00
N ARG A 76 -3.43 23.06 5.39
CA ARG A 76 -2.70 23.11 6.66
C ARG A 76 -3.58 22.82 7.87
N ASN A 77 -4.59 23.66 8.09
CA ASN A 77 -5.46 23.61 9.27
C ASN A 77 -6.27 22.32 9.35
N GLU A 78 -6.58 21.71 8.20
CA GLU A 78 -7.40 20.50 8.14
C GLU A 78 -6.59 19.22 8.42
N LEU A 79 -5.33 19.21 7.97
CA LEU A 79 -4.42 18.07 8.12
C LEU A 79 -3.66 18.07 9.45
N GLU A 80 -3.65 19.19 10.17
CA GLU A 80 -2.96 19.37 11.45
C GLU A 80 -3.38 18.33 12.51
N LEU A 81 -4.65 17.92 12.49
CA LEU A 81 -5.25 16.93 13.40
C LEU A 81 -5.51 15.56 12.73
N GLY A 82 -5.04 15.39 11.49
CA GLY A 82 -5.45 14.29 10.62
C GLY A 82 -4.57 13.04 10.69
N ILE A 83 -3.46 13.06 11.42
CA ILE A 83 -2.51 11.94 11.47
C ILE A 83 -2.95 10.97 12.57
N GLN A 84 -3.14 9.70 12.21
CA GLN A 84 -3.37 8.61 13.17
C GLN A 84 -2.07 7.86 13.47
N GLU A 85 -1.32 7.50 12.43
CA GLU A 85 -0.04 6.80 12.56
C GLU A 85 0.91 7.26 11.46
N VAL A 86 2.20 7.32 11.77
CA VAL A 86 3.24 7.56 10.77
C VAL A 86 4.44 6.69 11.06
N ASN A 87 4.87 5.91 10.06
CA ASN A 87 5.93 4.93 10.23
C ASN A 87 6.80 4.82 8.98
N ARG A 88 8.09 4.51 9.16
CA ARG A 88 8.97 4.11 8.05
C ARG A 88 8.68 2.64 7.71
N THR A 89 8.57 2.32 6.42
CA THR A 89 8.33 0.94 5.97
C THR A 89 9.45 0.45 5.04
N PRO A 90 10.06 -0.71 5.33
CA PRO A 90 9.93 -1.51 6.56
C PRO A 90 10.59 -0.81 7.77
N ASN A 91 10.16 -1.15 8.99
CA ASN A 91 10.63 -0.48 10.21
C ASN A 91 12.15 -0.67 10.44
N TYR A 92 12.69 -1.87 10.18
CA TYR A 92 14.12 -2.16 10.39
C TYR A 92 15.03 -1.47 9.36
N LEU A 93 16.05 -0.74 9.83
CA LEU A 93 17.02 -0.03 8.98
C LEU A 93 18.05 -1.01 8.40
N ASN A 94 17.96 -1.34 7.11
CA ASN A 94 19.04 -2.06 6.42
C ASN A 94 20.16 -1.09 6.00
N PRO A 95 21.37 -1.16 6.59
CA PRO A 95 22.47 -0.26 6.26
C PRO A 95 23.01 -0.45 4.83
N LYS A 96 22.75 -1.60 4.19
CA LYS A 96 23.19 -1.88 2.81
C LYS A 96 22.30 -1.23 1.74
N LYS A 97 21.18 -0.59 2.12
CA LYS A 97 20.29 0.11 1.17
C LYS A 97 20.59 1.61 1.19
N PRO A 98 21.16 2.16 0.09
CA PRO A 98 21.45 3.59 0.01
C PRO A 98 20.19 4.45 -0.21
N SER A 99 19.11 3.84 -0.73
CA SER A 99 17.85 4.55 -1.03
C SER A 99 17.11 4.99 0.24
N ALA A 100 16.62 6.23 0.22
CA ALA A 100 15.67 6.75 1.20
C ALA A 100 14.45 5.82 1.36
N LYS A 101 14.08 5.52 2.61
CA LYS A 101 12.91 4.67 2.88
C LYS A 101 11.62 5.44 2.72
N HIS A 102 10.57 4.74 2.30
CA HIS A 102 9.25 5.32 2.26
C HIS A 102 8.65 5.48 3.65
N ILE A 103 7.90 6.56 3.85
CA ILE A 103 7.07 6.79 5.02
C ILE A 103 5.63 6.41 4.64
N VAL A 104 4.98 5.61 5.48
CA VAL A 104 3.56 5.31 5.38
C VAL A 104 2.86 6.12 6.46
N LEU A 105 1.90 6.92 6.02
CA LEU A 105 1.06 7.77 6.85
C LEU A 105 -0.36 7.20 6.84
N LYS A 106 -0.92 6.92 8.01
CA LYS A 106 -2.33 6.59 8.18
C LYS A 106 -3.07 7.85 8.65
N LEU A 107 -4.07 8.26 7.90
CA LEU A 107 -4.88 9.43 8.20
C LEU A 107 -6.16 9.00 8.94
N SER A 108 -6.65 9.84 9.84
CA SER A 108 -7.86 9.59 10.62
C SER A 108 -9.14 9.59 9.78
N LYS A 109 -9.09 10.16 8.56
CA LYS A 109 -10.22 10.22 7.63
C LYS A 109 -9.78 9.90 6.21
N MET A 110 -10.57 9.08 5.52
CA MET A 110 -10.34 8.73 4.10
C MET A 110 -10.32 9.94 3.16
N ASN A 111 -11.10 10.98 3.45
CA ASN A 111 -11.19 12.17 2.59
C ASN A 111 -9.85 12.93 2.53
N TYR A 112 -9.04 12.91 3.58
CA TYR A 112 -7.76 13.60 3.64
C TYR A 112 -6.76 13.03 2.64
N LYS A 113 -6.69 11.70 2.49
CA LYS A 113 -5.85 11.07 1.45
C LYS A 113 -6.21 11.58 0.06
N ALA A 114 -7.50 11.56 -0.28
CA ALA A 114 -7.97 11.98 -1.60
C ALA A 114 -7.62 13.46 -1.88
N ARG A 115 -7.76 14.33 -0.87
CA ARG A 115 -7.41 15.75 -0.98
C ARG A 115 -5.92 15.99 -1.15
N ILE A 116 -5.08 15.32 -0.37
CA ILE A 116 -3.61 15.40 -0.50
C ILE A 116 -3.17 14.95 -1.88
N LEU A 117 -3.66 13.79 -2.35
CA LEU A 117 -3.30 13.27 -3.67
C LEU A 117 -3.79 14.19 -4.80
N ARG A 118 -4.97 14.80 -4.66
CA ARG A 118 -5.47 15.79 -5.62
C ARG A 118 -4.60 17.05 -5.64
N ALA A 119 -4.21 17.56 -4.46
CA ALA A 119 -3.35 18.73 -4.36
C ALA A 119 -1.94 18.43 -4.93
N ALA A 120 -1.38 17.27 -4.64
CA ALA A 120 -0.10 16.83 -5.22
C ALA A 120 -0.14 16.76 -6.76
N ARG A 121 -1.23 16.22 -7.33
CA ARG A 121 -1.42 16.18 -8.79
C ARG A 121 -1.54 17.57 -9.39
N LYS A 122 -2.34 18.46 -8.79
CA LYS A 122 -2.48 19.85 -9.23
C LYS A 122 -1.14 20.59 -9.21
N LYS A 123 -0.36 20.42 -8.14
CA LYS A 123 0.96 21.04 -8.00
C LYS A 123 1.92 20.56 -9.11
N ASN A 124 1.91 19.27 -9.43
CA ASN A 124 2.71 18.74 -10.53
C ASN A 124 2.29 19.26 -11.91
N ASN A 125 1.01 19.58 -12.10
CA ASN A 125 0.49 20.14 -13.33
C ASN A 125 0.71 21.66 -13.45
N GLY A 126 1.15 22.34 -12.37
CA GLY A 126 1.32 23.80 -12.33
C GLY A 126 0.04 24.59 -12.01
N ASP A 127 -1.03 23.91 -11.58
CA ASP A 127 -2.34 24.52 -11.31
C ASP A 127 -2.47 25.10 -9.87
N LEU A 128 -1.35 25.24 -9.15
CA LEU A 128 -1.27 25.60 -7.73
C LEU A 128 -0.14 26.58 -7.46
#